data_AF-A0A9D1GTI6-F1
#
_entry.id   AF-A0A9D1GTI6-F1
#
_cell.length_a   1.000
_cell.length_b   1.000
_cell.length_c   1.000
_cell.angle_alpha   90.00
_cell.angle_beta   90.00
_cell.angle_gamma   90.00
#
_symmetry.space_group_name_H-M   'P 1'
#
loop_
_entity.id
_entity.type
_entity.pdbx_description
1 polymer ?
#
loop_
_entity_poly.entity_id
_entity_poly.type
_entity_poly.pdbx_seq_one_letter_code
_entity_poly.pdbx_strand_id
1 'polypeptide(L)'
;MKRIAISITIIALIFVAGYSAVALIDSGNDRLYGQLELVTDSYRSQSPDVEKNISELERSVADYSKRLGWVVSDELLGEMELSTARLMPMYQSNSDEFLAVCSEIKEYARMILESEKVTWSKIL
;
A
#
# COMPACT_ATOMS: atom_id res chain seq x y z
N MET A 1 -29.39 -6.49 31.49
CA MET A 1 -29.07 -7.55 30.49
C MET A 1 -29.04 -7.04 29.06
N LYS A 2 -30.13 -6.46 28.50
CA LYS A 2 -30.12 -5.90 27.11
C LYS A 2 -28.99 -4.88 26.86
N ARG A 3 -28.70 -4.00 27.82
CA ARG A 3 -27.60 -3.02 27.73
C ARG A 3 -26.21 -3.66 27.68
N ILE A 4 -26.00 -4.75 28.43
CA ILE A 4 -24.73 -5.50 28.46
C ILE A 4 -24.52 -6.24 27.15
N ALA A 5 -25.58 -6.86 26.61
CA ALA A 5 -25.53 -7.51 25.30
C ALA A 5 -25.15 -6.53 24.19
N ILE A 6 -25.74 -5.31 24.18
CA ILE A 6 -25.39 -4.26 23.21
C ILE A 6 -23.91 -3.87 23.33
N SER A 7 -23.38 -3.70 24.54
CA SER A 7 -21.97 -3.37 24.75
C SER A 7 -21.04 -4.47 24.24
N ILE A 8 -21.35 -5.75 24.50
CA ILE A 8 -20.56 -6.89 24.01
C ILE A 8 -20.59 -6.93 22.48
N THR A 9 -21.75 -6.68 21.85
CA THR A 9 -21.87 -6.63 20.38
C THR A 9 -21.03 -5.51 19.77
N ILE A 10 -21.02 -4.31 20.36
CA ILE A 10 -20.22 -3.18 19.87
C ILE A 10 -18.73 -3.51 19.97
N ILE A 11 -18.30 -4.07 21.10
CA ILE A 11 -16.92 -4.49 21.30
C ILE A 11 -16.54 -5.51 20.22
N ALA A 12 -17.31 -6.59 20.04
CA ALA A 12 -17.04 -7.61 19.03
C ALA A 12 -16.97 -7.03 17.59
N LEU A 13 -17.81 -6.03 17.26
CA LEU A 13 -17.75 -5.33 15.98
C LEU A 13 -16.44 -4.56 15.78
N ILE A 14 -15.92 -3.92 16.83
CA ILE A 14 -14.63 -3.20 16.78
C ILE A 14 -13.49 -4.19 16.50
N PHE A 15 -13.48 -5.34 17.17
CA PHE A 15 -12.49 -6.40 16.91
C PHE A 15 -12.54 -6.85 15.44
N VAL A 16 -13.73 -7.18 14.92
CA VAL A 16 -13.90 -7.63 13.53
C VAL A 16 -13.47 -6.56 12.53
N ALA A 17 -13.83 -5.30 12.78
CA ALA A 17 -13.42 -4.18 11.92
C ALA A 17 -11.88 -4.07 11.84
N GLY A 18 -11.19 -4.21 12.96
CA GLY A 18 -9.72 -4.13 12.99
C GLY A 18 -8.99 -5.25 12.27
N TYR A 19 -9.40 -6.51 12.50
CA TYR A 19 -8.85 -7.63 11.74
C TYR A 19 -9.13 -7.51 10.24
N SER A 20 -10.32 -6.98 9.87
CA SER A 20 -10.67 -6.75 8.47
C SER A 20 -9.82 -5.65 7.84
N ALA A 21 -9.54 -4.56 8.56
CA ALA A 21 -8.66 -3.49 8.09
C ALA A 21 -7.24 -3.99 7.80
N VAL A 22 -6.65 -4.76 8.73
CA VAL A 22 -5.32 -5.36 8.53
C VAL A 22 -5.31 -6.30 7.32
N ALA A 23 -6.33 -7.16 7.18
CA ALA A 23 -6.43 -8.08 6.05
C ALA A 23 -6.60 -7.35 4.69
N LEU A 24 -7.35 -6.24 4.67
CA LEU A 24 -7.50 -5.41 3.48
C LEU A 24 -6.15 -4.80 3.05
N ILE A 25 -5.39 -4.25 4.00
CA ILE A 25 -4.05 -3.70 3.73
C ILE A 25 -3.10 -4.79 3.22
N ASP A 26 -3.07 -5.95 3.87
CA ASP A 26 -2.20 -7.07 3.51
C ASP A 26 -2.47 -7.54 2.06
N SER A 27 -3.75 -7.72 1.71
CA SER A 27 -4.14 -8.09 0.34
C SER A 27 -3.81 -7.01 -0.70
N GLY A 28 -3.90 -5.74 -0.31
CA GLY A 28 -3.52 -4.61 -1.17
C GLY A 28 -2.00 -4.58 -1.41
N ASN A 29 -1.22 -4.85 -0.36
CA ASN A 29 0.24 -4.93 -0.42
C ASN A 29 0.70 -6.05 -1.35
N ASP A 30 0.13 -7.24 -1.26
CA ASP A 30 0.49 -8.36 -2.14
C ASP A 30 0.33 -7.99 -3.62
N ARG A 31 -0.78 -7.33 -3.95
CA ARG A 31 -1.04 -6.86 -5.33
C ARG A 31 -0.04 -5.79 -5.76
N LEU A 32 0.25 -4.84 -4.88
CA LEU A 32 1.20 -3.75 -5.14
C LEU A 32 2.63 -4.28 -5.30
N TYR A 33 3.03 -5.27 -4.49
CA TYR A 33 4.32 -5.94 -4.58
C TYR A 33 4.47 -6.70 -5.90
N GLY A 34 3.43 -7.41 -6.34
CA GLY A 34 3.46 -8.07 -7.65
C GLY A 34 3.61 -7.07 -8.80
N GLN A 35 2.97 -5.90 -8.73
CA GLN A 35 3.14 -4.85 -9.75
C GLN A 35 4.54 -4.21 -9.72
N LEU A 36 5.09 -3.96 -8.54
CA LEU A 36 6.48 -3.48 -8.38
C LEU A 36 7.50 -4.48 -8.94
N GLU A 37 7.26 -5.78 -8.76
CA GLU A 37 8.11 -6.84 -9.32
C GLU A 37 8.07 -6.81 -10.86
N LEU A 38 6.88 -6.67 -11.47
CA LEU A 38 6.75 -6.51 -12.92
C LEU A 38 7.50 -5.28 -13.44
N VAL A 39 7.41 -4.14 -12.74
CA VAL A 39 8.17 -2.92 -13.09
C VAL A 39 9.67 -3.16 -12.96
N THR A 40 10.12 -3.76 -11.86
CA THR A 40 11.54 -4.04 -11.61
C THR A 40 12.14 -5.00 -12.64
N ASP A 41 11.40 -6.06 -12.99
CA ASP A 41 11.85 -7.07 -13.96
C ASP A 41 11.84 -6.53 -15.38
N SER A 42 10.81 -5.77 -15.76
CA SER A 42 10.78 -5.11 -17.06
C SER A 42 11.94 -4.11 -17.21
N TYR A 43 12.29 -3.37 -16.15
CA TYR A 43 13.41 -2.43 -16.16
C TYR A 43 14.75 -3.17 -16.35
N ARG A 44 14.98 -4.23 -15.57
CA ARG A 44 16.22 -5.03 -15.64
C ARG A 44 16.39 -5.74 -16.99
N SER A 45 15.29 -6.22 -17.56
CA SER A 45 15.29 -6.91 -18.86
C SER A 45 15.27 -5.96 -20.06
N GLN A 46 15.23 -4.65 -19.83
CA GLN A 46 15.09 -3.63 -20.88
C GLN A 46 13.86 -3.90 -21.77
N SER A 47 12.77 -4.37 -21.17
CA SER A 47 11.54 -4.67 -21.88
C SER A 47 10.91 -3.40 -22.44
N PRO A 48 10.31 -3.43 -23.64
CA PRO A 48 9.53 -2.31 -24.15
C PRO A 48 8.28 -1.99 -23.28
N ASP A 49 7.89 -2.90 -22.38
CA ASP A 49 6.69 -2.76 -21.56
C ASP A 49 6.91 -1.97 -20.25
N VAL A 50 8.12 -1.48 -19.96
CA VAL A 50 8.44 -0.78 -18.70
C VAL A 50 7.49 0.40 -18.46
N GLU A 51 7.29 1.27 -19.44
CA GLU A 51 6.42 2.45 -19.31
C GLU A 51 4.98 2.07 -19.01
N LYS A 52 4.50 0.99 -19.66
CA LYS A 52 3.17 0.45 -19.43
C LYS A 52 3.05 -0.07 -18.00
N ASN A 53 4.03 -0.84 -17.54
CA ASN A 53 4.05 -1.40 -16.18
C ASN A 53 4.12 -0.29 -15.11
N ILE A 54 4.89 0.78 -15.35
CA ILE A 54 4.92 1.95 -14.46
C ILE A 54 3.53 2.61 -14.40
N SER A 55 2.87 2.79 -15.54
CA SER A 55 1.52 3.37 -15.60
C SER A 55 0.47 2.50 -14.89
N GLU A 56 0.61 1.17 -14.97
CA GLU A 56 -0.26 0.23 -14.24
C GLU A 56 -0.01 0.27 -12.73
N LEU A 57 1.26 0.40 -12.31
CA LEU A 57 1.63 0.60 -10.92
C LEU A 57 1.04 1.91 -10.36
N GLU A 58 1.17 3.03 -11.08
CA GLU A 58 0.58 4.32 -10.69
C GLU A 58 -0.93 4.21 -10.45
N ARG A 59 -1.65 3.52 -11.35
CA ARG A 59 -3.09 3.26 -11.17
C ARG A 59 -3.37 2.36 -9.97
N SER A 60 -2.53 1.35 -9.75
CA SER A 60 -2.68 0.44 -8.62
C SER A 60 -2.47 1.17 -7.29
N VAL A 61 -1.47 2.06 -7.22
CA VAL A 61 -1.21 2.91 -6.05
C VAL A 61 -2.36 3.87 -5.81
N ALA A 62 -2.91 4.51 -6.85
CA ALA A 62 -4.07 5.38 -6.70
C ALA A 62 -5.35 4.63 -6.25
N ASP A 63 -5.59 3.40 -6.72
CA ASP A 63 -6.68 2.53 -6.23
C ASP A 63 -6.43 2.12 -4.77
N TYR A 64 -5.19 1.77 -4.43
CA TYR A 64 -4.78 1.42 -3.07
C TYR A 64 -5.02 2.58 -2.09
N SER A 65 -4.55 3.79 -2.40
CA SER A 65 -4.77 4.98 -1.57
C SER A 65 -6.25 5.32 -1.41
N LYS A 66 -7.06 5.26 -2.48
CA LYS A 66 -8.51 5.49 -2.38
C LYS A 66 -9.20 4.49 -1.47
N ARG A 67 -8.80 3.22 -1.52
CA ARG A 67 -9.38 2.16 -0.70
C ARG A 67 -8.97 2.23 0.75
N LEU A 68 -7.79 2.78 1.05
CA LEU A 68 -7.21 2.78 2.39
C LEU A 68 -7.20 4.14 3.07
N GLY A 69 -7.51 5.23 2.36
CA GLY A 69 -7.52 6.59 2.91
C GLY A 69 -8.53 6.84 4.04
N TRP A 70 -9.41 5.88 4.35
CA TRP A 70 -10.28 5.95 5.53
C TRP A 70 -9.74 5.17 6.73
N VAL A 71 -8.64 4.43 6.56
CA VAL A 71 -8.01 3.57 7.58
C VAL A 71 -6.60 4.06 7.91
N VAL A 72 -5.83 4.43 6.88
CA VAL A 72 -4.39 4.67 6.94
C VAL A 72 -4.09 6.18 6.99
N SER A 73 -2.96 6.54 7.59
CA SER A 73 -2.45 7.93 7.58
C SER A 73 -2.25 8.46 6.15
N ASP A 74 -2.79 9.65 5.89
CA ASP A 74 -2.62 10.38 4.63
C ASP A 74 -1.14 10.67 4.30
N GLU A 75 -0.27 10.79 5.30
CA GLU A 75 1.16 11.07 5.10
C GLU A 75 1.86 9.93 4.36
N LEU A 76 1.71 8.68 4.83
CA LEU A 76 2.37 7.52 4.20
C LEU A 76 1.80 7.22 2.81
N LEU A 77 0.48 7.40 2.63
CA LEU A 77 -0.15 7.25 1.32
C LEU A 77 0.34 8.34 0.35
N GLY A 78 0.45 9.59 0.81
CA GLY A 78 0.94 10.70 0.00
C GLY A 78 2.41 10.54 -0.43
N GLU A 79 3.29 10.11 0.48
CA GLU A 79 4.69 9.82 0.13
C GLU A 79 4.81 8.68 -0.88
N MET A 80 4.02 7.61 -0.71
CA MET A 80 3.98 6.49 -1.65
C MET A 80 3.49 6.91 -3.04
N GLU A 81 2.44 7.73 -3.13
CA GLU A 81 1.95 8.30 -4.39
C GLU A 81 3.02 9.18 -5.06
N LEU A 82 3.71 10.01 -4.28
CA LEU A 82 4.75 10.90 -4.78
C LEU A 82 5.95 10.12 -5.33
N SER A 83 6.45 9.12 -4.60
CA SER A 83 7.54 8.25 -5.08
C SER A 83 7.14 7.47 -6.32
N THR A 84 5.88 7.01 -6.40
CA THR A 84 5.37 6.30 -7.59
C THR A 84 5.31 7.23 -8.82
N ALA A 85 4.82 8.46 -8.66
CA ALA A 85 4.73 9.45 -9.74
C ALA A 85 6.12 9.87 -10.29
N ARG A 86 7.19 9.66 -9.52
CA ARG A 86 8.57 9.92 -9.95
C ARG A 86 9.15 8.81 -10.82
N LEU A 87 8.57 7.60 -10.83
CA LEU A 87 9.13 6.47 -11.57
C LEU A 87 9.20 6.70 -13.07
N MET A 88 8.13 7.24 -13.68
CA MET A 88 8.10 7.53 -15.11
C MET A 88 9.20 8.52 -15.54
N PRO A 89 9.33 9.72 -14.93
CA PRO A 89 10.39 10.64 -15.30
C PRO A 89 11.80 10.10 -14.96
N MET A 90 11.95 9.28 -13.91
CA MET A 90 13.23 8.63 -13.60
C MET A 90 13.62 7.59 -14.66
N TYR A 91 12.66 6.81 -15.16
CA TYR A 91 12.88 5.89 -16.26
C TYR A 91 13.30 6.64 -17.54
N GLN A 92 12.57 7.70 -17.90
CA GLN A 92 12.84 8.50 -19.10
C GLN A 92 14.20 9.23 -19.05
N SER A 93 14.67 9.60 -17.85
CA SER A 93 15.98 10.21 -17.63
C SER A 93 17.10 9.19 -17.41
N ASN A 94 16.80 7.88 -17.49
CA ASN A 94 17.72 6.78 -17.24
C ASN A 94 18.46 6.91 -15.90
N SER A 95 17.71 7.25 -14.85
CA SER A 95 18.23 7.44 -13.49
C SER A 95 18.66 6.10 -12.86
N ASP A 96 19.85 6.08 -12.27
CA ASP A 96 20.39 4.93 -11.52
C ASP A 96 19.60 4.64 -10.23
N GLU A 97 18.82 5.61 -9.75
CA GLU A 97 18.05 5.51 -8.51
C GLU A 97 16.67 4.85 -8.72
N PHE A 98 16.30 4.50 -9.95
CA PHE A 98 14.98 3.92 -10.27
C PHE A 98 14.63 2.72 -9.37
N LEU A 99 15.55 1.76 -9.25
CA LEU A 99 15.35 0.56 -8.43
C LEU A 99 15.32 0.86 -6.92
N ALA A 100 16.00 1.91 -6.49
CA ALA A 100 15.95 2.35 -5.10
C ALA A 100 14.56 2.92 -4.78
N VAL A 101 13.98 3.71 -5.67
CA VAL A 101 12.62 4.24 -5.51
C VAL A 101 11.56 3.13 -5.57
N CYS A 102 11.71 2.12 -6.42
CA CYS A 102 10.84 0.93 -6.37
C CYS A 102 10.89 0.24 -5.00
N SER A 103 12.07 0.16 -4.38
CA SER A 103 12.24 -0.42 -3.05
C SER A 103 11.63 0.47 -1.96
N GLU A 104 11.75 1.79 -2.09
CA GLU A 104 11.13 2.76 -1.18
C GLU A 104 9.60 2.65 -1.18
N ILE A 105 8.97 2.53 -2.34
CA ILE A 105 7.51 2.31 -2.47
C ILE A 105 7.09 1.03 -1.74
N LYS A 106 7.89 -0.04 -1.84
CA LYS A 106 7.66 -1.30 -1.12
C LYS A 106 7.71 -1.10 0.40
N GLU A 107 8.67 -0.31 0.89
CA GLU A 107 8.81 0.01 2.30
C GLU A 107 7.64 0.86 2.81
N TYR A 108 7.14 1.84 2.05
CA TYR A 108 5.94 2.59 2.45
C TYR A 108 4.73 1.67 2.65
N ALA A 109 4.48 0.77 1.71
CA ALA A 109 3.41 -0.24 1.84
C ALA A 109 3.61 -1.14 3.08
N ARG A 110 4.85 -1.51 3.40
CA ARG A 110 5.16 -2.27 4.62
C ARG A 110 4.89 -1.45 5.89
N MET A 111 5.34 -0.20 5.92
CA MET A 111 5.14 0.72 7.05
C MET A 111 3.65 0.96 7.31
N ILE A 112 2.83 1.07 6.26
CA ILE A 112 1.38 1.18 6.38
C ILE A 112 0.80 -0.02 7.13
N LEU A 113 1.15 -1.24 6.72
CA LEU A 113 0.68 -2.47 7.38
C LEU A 113 1.18 -2.59 8.82
N GLU A 114 2.45 -2.26 9.07
CA GLU A 114 3.02 -2.29 10.43
C GLU A 114 2.36 -1.27 11.35
N SER A 115 2.11 -0.05 10.85
CA SER A 115 1.44 1.00 11.62
C SER A 115 0.03 0.59 12.05
N GLU A 116 -0.71 -0.08 11.17
CA GLU A 116 -2.06 -0.57 11.46
C GLU A 116 -2.03 -1.72 12.47
N LYS A 117 -1.12 -2.69 12.30
CA LYS A 117 -0.93 -3.79 13.27
C LYS A 117 -0.58 -3.26 14.66
N VAL A 118 0.31 -2.28 14.76
CA VAL A 118 0.69 -1.65 16.03
C VAL A 118 -0.53 -0.95 16.66
N THR A 119 -1.32 -0.24 15.86
CA THR A 119 -2.52 0.46 16.33
C THR A 119 -3.53 -0.51 16.94
N TRP A 120 -3.85 -1.61 16.25
CA TRP A 120 -4.76 -2.62 16.78
C TRP A 120 -4.17 -3.36 17.97
N SER A 121 -2.87 -3.65 18.01
CA SER A 121 -2.24 -4.30 19.17
C SER A 121 -2.31 -3.46 20.47
N LYS A 122 -2.51 -2.14 20.38
CA LYS A 122 -2.71 -1.26 21.53
C LYS A 122 -4.17 -1.16 21.97
N ILE A 123 -5.10 -1.46 21.07
CA ILE A 123 -6.56 -1.39 21.31
C ILE A 123 -7.09 -2.74 21.83
N LEU A 124 -6.51 -3.84 21.35
CA LEU A 124 -6.81 -5.24 21.71
C LEU A 124 -6.13 -5.64 23.02
#